data_AF-A0A8S2M203-F1
#
_entry.id   AF-A0A8S2M203-F1
#
_cell.length_a   1.000
_cell.length_b   1.000
_cell.length_c   1.000
_cell.angle_alpha   90.00
_cell.angle_beta   90.00
_cell.angle_gamma   90.00
#
_symmetry.space_group_name_H-M   'P 1'
#
loop_
_entity.id
_entity.type
_entity.pdbx_description
1 polymer ?
#
loop_
_entity_poly.entity_id
_entity_poly.type
_entity_poly.pdbx_seq_one_letter_code
_entity_poly.pdbx_strand_id
1 'polypeptide(L)'
;MGTYDTHTLLFENRSKLEDLPVQSPVPLGKNFRYFVVTQQEVSPTDGKGASVGLATCSPLKPTPTCTLMKDYYTWFAKMKMKVGNTIGWGVFYDENCVDDKAEQLCLVYVMFNKLIVDVLFVLQPEGGFVPIILLQPYATKVSIERKNTLTTDELTKLQGLYKQMLGPAVDIYQKDVADRDLSNHFFRKSEQVLLNVSDYQCCVSIPRTESTLHYIQFLKPLTYERRFFFVELENISEHCQITIGIASSKHALNEPPGLVNDSVGYDTFAGKLYSNRKDVGNMRGHRCRKGDTIGVEIEVFEQEMSVALFSKNFRPIGTRYLTLHDHSQFFPTIIIENGGDPVELLVYWQTRVSVPPHYSVRNPEDWCLPEGTKIDLKEKCFILPQHIDHSLCLQAPYSLHKKYNHFEIVLMDKFNDSEPPPAIALCTASPLDPPPISQFKQDYLRFWPTGEAAKYLKQGDKIGWGVLFPSEEDCYVGKNKEPLIICYLTVNRTVGYVRVLYQPIGGFYPVVIAPPNVNRIKMDFSATRISTQDFTPEQIKSIIADAKQNIEEEQRATKSPLVVAEKQNSTRTTNTTKVDDVPLNINSTPVYNYNYDPNIPSTKSAACIIL
;
A
#
# COMPACT_ATOMS: atom_id res chain seq x y z
N MET A 1 -17.99 -21.67 12.34
CA MET A 1 -19.22 -21.19 13.01
C MET A 1 -18.95 -21.09 14.50
N GLY A 2 -19.31 -19.97 15.12
CA GLY A 2 -19.20 -19.77 16.57
C GLY A 2 -20.41 -20.33 17.32
N THR A 3 -20.22 -20.75 18.56
CA THR A 3 -21.30 -21.12 19.48
C THR A 3 -21.17 -20.35 20.78
N TYR A 4 -22.29 -19.87 21.33
CA TYR A 4 -22.35 -19.16 22.62
C TYR A 4 -23.29 -19.90 23.57
N ASP A 5 -22.80 -20.24 24.75
CA ASP A 5 -23.58 -20.84 25.83
C ASP A 5 -23.92 -19.77 26.88
N THR A 6 -25.21 -19.46 27.02
CA THR A 6 -25.72 -18.44 27.93
C THR A 6 -25.57 -18.81 29.41
N HIS A 7 -25.44 -20.09 29.75
CA HIS A 7 -25.29 -20.54 31.14
C HIS A 7 -23.85 -20.42 31.63
N THR A 8 -22.89 -20.78 30.79
CA THR A 8 -21.46 -20.74 31.12
C THR A 8 -20.77 -19.46 30.65
N LEU A 9 -21.50 -18.62 29.89
CA LEU A 9 -20.99 -17.44 29.19
C LEU A 9 -19.81 -17.77 28.26
N LEU A 10 -19.69 -19.04 27.85
CA LEU A 10 -18.60 -19.55 27.02
C LEU A 10 -18.90 -19.29 25.55
N PHE A 11 -17.94 -18.67 24.86
CA PHE A 11 -17.94 -18.55 23.41
C PHE A 11 -16.83 -19.43 22.84
N GLU A 12 -17.15 -20.20 21.79
CA GLU A 12 -16.22 -21.11 21.11
C GLU A 12 -16.26 -20.93 19.58
N ASN A 13 -15.08 -20.74 18.97
CA ASN A 13 -14.90 -20.84 17.51
C ASN A 13 -14.58 -22.29 17.10
N ARG A 14 -15.58 -23.03 16.63
CA ARG A 14 -15.41 -24.44 16.28
C ARG A 14 -14.63 -24.69 14.98
N SER A 15 -14.51 -23.71 14.07
CA SER A 15 -13.83 -23.94 12.79
C SER A 15 -12.32 -24.06 12.97
N LYS A 16 -11.72 -23.28 13.89
CA LYS A 16 -10.26 -23.17 14.10
C LYS A 16 -9.44 -22.82 12.85
N LEU A 17 -10.07 -22.48 11.73
CA LEU A 17 -9.39 -22.22 10.46
C LEU A 17 -9.04 -20.75 10.27
N GLU A 18 -9.87 -19.86 10.82
CA GLU A 18 -9.80 -18.42 10.59
C GLU A 18 -10.13 -17.66 11.87
N ASP A 19 -9.70 -16.40 11.90
CA ASP A 19 -10.05 -15.48 12.98
C ASP A 19 -11.56 -15.23 12.97
N LEU A 20 -12.20 -15.31 14.14
CA LEU A 20 -13.63 -15.07 14.29
C LEU A 20 -13.86 -13.81 15.15
N PRO A 21 -14.32 -12.70 14.57
CA PRO A 21 -14.70 -11.53 15.35
C PRO A 21 -16.05 -11.77 16.06
N VAL A 22 -16.12 -11.37 17.32
CA VAL A 22 -17.32 -11.37 18.16
C VAL A 22 -17.51 -9.96 18.67
N GLN A 23 -18.62 -9.32 18.30
CA GLN A 23 -18.91 -7.93 18.65
C GLN A 23 -20.13 -7.87 19.59
N SER A 24 -20.06 -7.01 20.59
CA SER A 24 -21.21 -6.72 21.44
C SER A 24 -22.26 -5.92 20.65
N PRO A 25 -23.56 -6.25 20.76
CA PRO A 25 -24.63 -5.47 20.16
C PRO A 25 -24.92 -4.17 20.94
N VAL A 26 -24.30 -3.98 22.10
CA VAL A 26 -24.50 -2.82 22.98
C VAL A 26 -23.16 -2.10 23.18
N PRO A 27 -23.11 -0.78 22.98
CA PRO A 27 -21.92 0.01 23.28
C PRO A 27 -21.69 0.12 24.78
N LEU A 28 -20.44 0.37 25.16
CA LEU A 28 -20.09 0.78 26.50
C LEU A 28 -20.70 2.16 26.78
N GLY A 29 -21.06 2.38 28.05
CA GLY A 29 -21.72 3.58 28.53
C GLY A 29 -21.79 3.59 30.07
N LYS A 30 -22.45 4.56 30.67
CA LYS A 30 -22.60 4.70 32.13
C LYS A 30 -23.19 3.46 32.80
N ASN A 31 -24.13 2.80 32.11
CA ASN A 31 -24.82 1.58 32.55
C ASN A 31 -24.12 0.28 32.10
N PHE A 32 -23.07 0.39 31.29
CA PHE A 32 -22.25 -0.73 30.83
C PHE A 32 -20.80 -0.24 30.69
N ARG A 33 -20.13 -0.05 31.83
CA ARG A 33 -18.87 0.69 31.85
C ARG A 33 -17.71 -0.09 31.26
N TYR A 34 -17.69 -1.41 31.46
CA TYR A 34 -16.63 -2.26 30.95
C TYR A 34 -17.07 -3.71 30.78
N PHE A 35 -16.31 -4.46 30.00
CA PHE A 35 -16.46 -5.90 29.88
C PHE A 35 -15.16 -6.60 30.22
N VAL A 36 -15.25 -7.87 30.59
CA VAL A 36 -14.11 -8.70 30.95
C VAL A 36 -14.20 -10.01 30.19
N VAL A 37 -13.10 -10.40 29.58
CA VAL A 37 -12.95 -11.64 28.82
C VAL A 37 -11.94 -12.52 29.53
N THR A 38 -12.39 -13.68 30.00
CA THR A 38 -11.55 -14.70 30.59
C THR A 38 -11.06 -15.65 29.51
N GLN A 39 -9.75 -15.77 29.35
CA GLN A 39 -9.14 -16.68 28.39
C GLN A 39 -9.38 -18.12 28.81
N GLN A 40 -10.10 -18.89 28.00
CA GLN A 40 -10.37 -20.32 28.27
C GLN A 40 -9.41 -21.23 27.47
N GLU A 41 -8.78 -20.68 26.44
CA GLU A 41 -7.75 -21.35 25.65
C GLU A 41 -6.69 -20.31 25.25
N VAL A 42 -5.43 -20.73 25.25
CA VAL A 42 -4.29 -19.93 24.80
C VAL A 42 -3.36 -20.82 23.98
N SER A 43 -2.60 -20.21 23.08
CA SER A 43 -1.59 -20.88 22.28
C SER A 43 -0.57 -21.60 23.18
N PRO A 44 -0.33 -22.90 22.98
CA PRO A 44 0.59 -23.66 23.83
C PRO A 44 2.06 -23.26 23.63
N THR A 45 2.41 -22.69 22.47
CA THR A 45 3.80 -22.39 22.09
C THR A 45 4.26 -21.04 22.61
N ASP A 46 3.49 -20.00 22.32
CA ASP A 46 3.84 -18.60 22.62
C ASP A 46 2.93 -17.97 23.70
N GLY A 47 1.92 -18.68 24.19
CA GLY A 47 1.01 -18.18 25.22
C GLY A 47 0.15 -17.02 24.74
N LYS A 48 -0.14 -16.91 23.44
CA LYS A 48 -1.09 -15.90 22.94
C LYS A 48 -2.53 -16.32 23.21
N GLY A 49 -3.33 -15.41 23.75
CA GLY A 49 -4.78 -15.58 23.90
C GLY A 49 -5.57 -14.85 22.81
N ALA A 50 -6.89 -14.87 22.94
CA ALA A 50 -7.79 -14.07 22.12
C ALA A 50 -7.50 -12.58 22.28
N SER A 51 -7.59 -11.82 21.19
CA SER A 51 -7.46 -10.36 21.24
C SER A 51 -8.77 -9.72 21.68
N VAL A 52 -8.68 -8.72 22.55
CA VAL A 52 -9.83 -8.02 23.12
C VAL A 52 -9.64 -6.53 22.89
N GLY A 53 -10.69 -5.84 22.47
CA GLY A 53 -10.64 -4.45 22.09
C GLY A 53 -11.98 -3.74 22.13
N LEU A 54 -11.94 -2.50 21.68
CA LEU A 54 -13.09 -1.66 21.38
C LEU A 54 -13.13 -1.39 19.88
N ALA A 55 -14.32 -1.29 19.34
CA ALA A 55 -14.57 -0.87 17.97
C ALA A 55 -15.63 0.22 17.94
N THR A 56 -15.69 1.00 16.88
CA THR A 56 -16.85 1.82 16.53
C THR A 56 -17.93 0.92 15.92
N CYS A 57 -19.20 1.34 15.98
CA CYS A 57 -20.32 0.52 15.48
C CYS A 57 -20.31 0.37 13.95
N SER A 58 -19.65 1.29 13.24
CA SER A 58 -19.35 1.21 11.82
C SER A 58 -17.99 1.84 11.59
N PRO A 59 -17.13 1.26 10.73
CA PRO A 59 -15.92 1.94 10.30
C PRO A 59 -16.35 3.30 9.75
N LEU A 60 -15.83 4.37 10.34
CA LEU A 60 -16.10 5.69 9.82
C LEU A 60 -15.44 5.74 8.45
N LYS A 61 -16.23 5.92 7.40
CA LYS A 61 -15.74 6.08 6.03
C LYS A 61 -16.20 7.45 5.53
N PRO A 62 -15.27 8.41 5.34
CA PRO A 62 -13.84 8.33 5.64
C PRO A 62 -13.50 8.24 7.14
N THR A 63 -12.37 7.60 7.46
CA THR A 63 -11.88 7.54 8.85
C THR A 63 -11.47 8.95 9.31
N PRO A 64 -11.98 9.43 10.46
CA PRO A 64 -11.75 10.78 10.94
C PRO A 64 -10.27 11.11 11.09
N THR A 65 -9.93 12.38 10.95
CA THR A 65 -8.54 12.84 11.03
C THR A 65 -7.98 13.02 12.43
N CYS A 66 -8.81 12.91 13.46
CA CYS A 66 -8.35 13.09 14.83
C CYS A 66 -7.51 11.89 15.24
N THR A 67 -6.26 12.14 15.65
CA THR A 67 -5.37 11.11 16.19
C THR A 67 -5.93 10.42 17.44
N LEU A 68 -6.86 11.08 18.14
CA LEU A 68 -7.59 10.54 19.28
C LEU A 68 -8.75 9.64 18.86
N MET A 69 -9.15 9.62 17.59
CA MET A 69 -10.26 8.84 17.06
C MET A 69 -9.73 7.70 16.20
N LYS A 70 -10.09 6.47 16.54
CA LYS A 70 -9.77 5.26 15.76
C LYS A 70 -10.99 4.37 15.71
N ASP A 71 -11.15 3.67 14.59
CA ASP A 71 -12.23 2.68 14.45
C ASP A 71 -12.04 1.48 15.39
N TYR A 72 -10.79 1.17 15.75
CA TYR A 72 -10.45 0.01 16.58
C TYR A 72 -9.34 0.32 17.57
N TYR A 73 -9.53 -0.11 18.81
CA TYR A 73 -8.52 -0.11 19.87
C TYR A 73 -8.33 -1.54 20.36
N THR A 74 -7.14 -2.07 20.22
CA THR A 74 -6.81 -3.43 20.67
C THR A 74 -5.59 -3.40 21.57
N TRP A 75 -5.59 -4.22 22.61
CA TRP A 75 -4.47 -4.32 23.54
C TRP A 75 -3.85 -5.70 23.39
N PHE A 76 -2.54 -5.72 23.18
CA PHE A 76 -1.76 -6.94 23.08
C PHE A 76 -0.95 -7.10 24.37
N ALA A 77 -1.20 -8.20 25.08
CA ALA A 77 -0.39 -8.55 26.24
C ALA A 77 1.06 -8.75 25.80
N LYS A 78 1.99 -7.98 26.38
CA LYS A 78 3.44 -8.16 26.19
C LYS A 78 3.99 -9.39 26.95
N MET A 79 3.12 -10.12 27.64
CA MET A 79 3.44 -11.28 28.47
C MET A 79 2.69 -12.52 27.99
N LYS A 80 3.21 -13.71 28.31
CA LYS A 80 2.54 -14.98 28.01
C LYS A 80 1.25 -15.09 28.82
N MET A 81 0.12 -15.20 28.11
CA MET A 81 -1.19 -15.42 28.69
C MET A 81 -1.31 -16.86 29.21
N LYS A 82 -2.11 -17.03 30.25
CA LYS A 82 -2.53 -18.33 30.79
C LYS A 82 -4.05 -18.43 30.75
N VAL A 83 -4.55 -19.66 30.68
CA VAL A 83 -5.97 -19.94 30.94
C VAL A 83 -6.36 -19.36 32.29
N GLY A 84 -7.52 -18.69 32.34
CA GLY A 84 -8.01 -17.96 33.50
C GLY A 84 -7.52 -16.51 33.61
N ASN A 85 -6.56 -16.07 32.79
CA ASN A 85 -6.25 -14.64 32.71
C ASN A 85 -7.44 -13.88 32.13
N THR A 86 -7.63 -12.66 32.64
CA THR A 86 -8.73 -11.79 32.22
C THR A 86 -8.21 -10.54 31.55
N ILE A 87 -8.84 -10.15 30.43
CA ILE A 87 -8.60 -8.89 29.74
C ILE A 87 -9.93 -8.15 29.68
N GLY A 88 -9.97 -6.90 30.08
CA GLY A 88 -11.15 -6.06 29.99
C GLY A 88 -10.85 -4.72 29.36
N TRP A 89 -11.89 -4.12 28.78
CA TRP A 89 -11.86 -2.75 28.31
C TRP A 89 -13.06 -2.01 28.87
N GLY A 90 -12.84 -0.75 29.26
CA GLY A 90 -13.89 0.12 29.75
C GLY A 90 -13.77 1.54 29.23
N VAL A 91 -14.88 2.27 29.35
CA VAL A 91 -14.94 3.71 29.08
C VAL A 91 -15.31 4.42 30.37
N PHE A 92 -14.56 5.46 30.70
CA PHE A 92 -14.79 6.34 31.81
C PHE A 92 -15.25 7.71 31.28
N TYR A 93 -16.40 8.14 31.80
CA TYR A 93 -17.01 9.44 31.49
C TYR A 93 -16.93 10.34 32.72
N ASP A 94 -16.78 11.64 32.48
CA ASP A 94 -16.97 12.65 33.53
C ASP A 94 -18.39 12.53 34.12
N GLU A 95 -18.54 12.83 35.41
CA GLU A 95 -19.84 12.86 36.07
C GLU A 95 -20.81 13.85 35.40
N ASN A 96 -20.26 14.92 34.80
CA ASN A 96 -21.00 15.95 34.08
C ASN A 96 -21.35 15.58 32.64
N CYS A 97 -20.92 14.42 32.15
CA CYS A 97 -21.31 13.92 30.83
C CYS A 97 -22.84 13.81 30.76
N VAL A 98 -23.51 14.51 29.84
CA VAL A 98 -24.98 14.47 29.75
C VAL A 98 -25.44 13.25 28.96
N ASP A 99 -24.78 13.00 27.82
CA ASP A 99 -25.07 11.90 26.91
C ASP A 99 -23.79 11.09 26.68
N ASP A 100 -23.78 9.82 27.12
CA ASP A 100 -22.63 8.91 26.99
C ASP A 100 -22.50 8.30 25.59
N LYS A 101 -23.40 8.65 24.67
CA LYS A 101 -23.38 8.24 23.25
C LYS A 101 -23.04 9.38 22.30
N ALA A 102 -22.91 10.62 22.78
CA ALA A 102 -22.48 11.74 21.95
C ALA A 102 -21.00 11.65 21.59
N GLU A 103 -20.61 12.33 20.51
CA GLU A 103 -19.20 12.56 20.19
C GLU A 103 -18.56 13.41 21.29
N GLN A 104 -17.57 12.84 21.99
CA GLN A 104 -16.90 13.52 23.09
C GLN A 104 -15.54 12.88 23.40
N LEU A 105 -14.67 13.65 24.04
CA LEU A 105 -13.43 13.08 24.57
C LEU A 105 -13.76 12.25 25.82
N CYS A 106 -13.29 11.01 25.84
CA CYS A 106 -13.46 10.10 26.98
C CYS A 106 -12.16 9.37 27.31
N LEU A 107 -12.04 8.88 28.55
CA LEU A 107 -10.91 8.06 28.97
C LEU A 107 -11.28 6.59 28.81
N VAL A 108 -10.59 5.90 27.92
CA VAL A 108 -10.68 4.45 27.77
C VAL A 108 -9.58 3.80 28.61
N TYR A 109 -9.88 2.65 29.21
CA TYR A 109 -8.92 1.93 30.04
C TYR A 109 -8.92 0.43 29.75
N VAL A 110 -7.73 -0.17 29.92
CA VAL A 110 -7.51 -1.61 29.79
C VAL A 110 -7.28 -2.21 31.16
N MET A 111 -7.97 -3.32 31.40
CA MET A 111 -7.78 -4.12 32.59
C MET A 111 -7.12 -5.46 32.24
N PHE A 112 -6.17 -5.87 33.06
CA PHE A 112 -5.57 -7.19 33.00
C PHE A 112 -5.60 -7.80 34.41
N ASN A 113 -6.21 -8.99 34.55
CA ASN A 113 -6.37 -9.66 35.85
C ASN A 113 -6.99 -8.74 36.92
N LYS A 114 -8.03 -7.99 36.53
CA LYS A 114 -8.75 -7.01 37.38
C LYS A 114 -7.90 -5.81 37.83
N LEU A 115 -6.77 -5.54 37.19
CA LEU A 115 -5.97 -4.35 37.43
C LEU A 115 -5.98 -3.46 36.20
N ILE A 116 -6.19 -2.15 36.39
CA ILE A 116 -6.04 -1.17 35.32
C ILE A 116 -4.56 -1.06 34.97
N VAL A 117 -4.20 -1.53 33.77
CA VAL A 117 -2.81 -1.61 33.29
C VAL A 117 -2.49 -0.55 32.25
N ASP A 118 -3.50 0.03 31.60
CA ASP A 118 -3.31 1.04 30.57
C ASP A 118 -4.53 1.97 30.50
N VAL A 119 -4.31 3.20 30.06
CA VAL A 119 -5.35 4.21 29.85
C VAL A 119 -5.03 5.07 28.63
N LEU A 120 -6.05 5.47 27.89
CA LEU A 120 -5.93 6.29 26.70
C LEU A 120 -7.08 7.30 26.64
N PHE A 121 -6.77 8.55 26.35
CA PHE A 121 -7.80 9.52 25.98
C PHE A 121 -8.13 9.37 24.50
N VAL A 122 -9.41 9.30 24.18
CA VAL A 122 -9.90 9.12 22.82
C VAL A 122 -11.07 10.03 22.53
N LEU A 123 -11.31 10.34 21.27
CA LEU A 123 -12.55 10.95 20.81
C LEU A 123 -13.53 9.81 20.49
N GLN A 124 -14.53 9.65 21.35
CA GLN A 124 -15.63 8.72 21.11
C GLN A 124 -16.49 9.25 19.96
N PRO A 125 -16.89 8.41 18.98
CA PRO A 125 -17.88 8.82 17.97
C PRO A 125 -19.30 8.78 18.52
N GLU A 126 -20.24 9.31 17.75
CA GLU A 126 -21.67 9.08 18.01
C GLU A 126 -22.00 7.59 18.08
N GLY A 127 -22.82 7.21 19.06
CA GLY A 127 -23.20 5.82 19.34
C GLY A 127 -22.25 5.06 20.29
N GLY A 128 -21.05 5.59 20.56
CA GLY A 128 -20.11 5.01 21.53
C GLY A 128 -19.27 3.84 21.00
N PHE A 129 -18.45 3.28 21.89
CA PHE A 129 -17.58 2.14 21.58
C PHE A 129 -18.24 0.81 21.88
N VAL A 130 -18.18 -0.14 20.95
CA VAL A 130 -18.66 -1.51 21.14
C VAL A 130 -17.50 -2.46 21.46
N PRO A 131 -17.65 -3.32 22.48
CA PRO A 131 -16.72 -4.41 22.75
C PRO A 131 -16.51 -5.32 21.54
N ILE A 132 -15.26 -5.67 21.23
CA ILE A 132 -14.91 -6.65 20.22
C ILE A 132 -13.88 -7.66 20.74
N ILE A 133 -14.05 -8.92 20.35
CA ILE A 133 -13.15 -10.03 20.65
C ILE A 133 -12.79 -10.68 19.32
N LEU A 134 -11.50 -10.89 19.08
CA LEU A 134 -11.02 -11.63 17.91
C LEU A 134 -10.48 -12.98 18.39
N LEU A 135 -11.19 -14.06 18.04
CA LEU A 135 -10.80 -15.43 18.36
C LEU A 135 -9.91 -15.98 17.26
N GLN A 136 -8.62 -16.12 17.54
CA GLN A 136 -7.68 -16.72 16.60
C GLN A 136 -7.72 -18.25 16.61
N PRO A 137 -7.24 -18.94 15.55
CA PRO A 137 -7.12 -20.40 15.47
C PRO A 137 -6.52 -21.11 16.70
N TYR A 138 -5.64 -20.45 17.44
CA TYR A 138 -4.95 -20.98 18.62
C TYR A 138 -5.59 -20.58 19.97
N ALA A 139 -6.62 -19.73 19.96
CA ALA A 139 -7.33 -19.25 21.15
C ALA A 139 -8.83 -19.17 20.85
N THR A 140 -9.45 -20.34 20.72
CA THR A 140 -10.82 -20.46 20.20
C THR A 140 -11.90 -20.33 21.26
N LYS A 141 -11.51 -20.29 22.55
CA LYS A 141 -12.44 -20.29 23.68
C LYS A 141 -12.21 -19.12 24.61
N VAL A 142 -13.28 -18.41 24.94
CA VAL A 142 -13.30 -17.35 25.95
C VAL A 142 -14.61 -17.39 26.75
N SER A 143 -14.59 -16.89 27.97
CA SER A 143 -15.80 -16.57 28.73
C SER A 143 -15.95 -15.06 28.83
N ILE A 144 -17.15 -14.54 28.62
CA ILE A 144 -17.41 -13.10 28.53
C ILE A 144 -18.30 -12.67 29.70
N GLU A 145 -17.77 -11.82 30.58
CA GLU A 145 -18.48 -11.23 31.71
C GLU A 145 -18.78 -9.75 31.44
N ARG A 146 -20.06 -9.38 31.52
CA ARG A 146 -20.49 -7.98 31.57
C ARG A 146 -20.40 -7.47 33.00
N LYS A 147 -19.74 -6.34 33.22
CA LYS A 147 -19.67 -5.70 34.54
C LYS A 147 -20.02 -4.23 34.47
N ASN A 148 -20.80 -3.79 35.46
CA ASN A 148 -21.29 -2.41 35.51
C ASN A 148 -20.73 -1.64 36.71
N THR A 149 -20.01 -2.30 37.61
CA THR A 149 -19.53 -1.72 38.87
C THR A 149 -18.01 -1.75 38.92
N LEU A 150 -17.41 -0.57 39.05
CA LEU A 150 -16.04 -0.38 39.49
C LEU A 150 -16.03 -0.22 41.01
N THR A 151 -14.92 -0.58 41.65
CA THR A 151 -14.70 -0.24 43.05
C THR A 151 -14.51 1.27 43.22
N THR A 152 -14.77 1.78 44.42
CA THR A 152 -14.57 3.21 44.74
C THR A 152 -13.12 3.66 44.49
N ASP A 153 -12.16 2.79 44.78
CA ASP A 153 -10.73 3.07 44.57
C ASP A 153 -10.39 3.17 43.08
N GLU A 154 -10.92 2.27 42.25
CA GLU A 154 -10.76 2.32 40.79
C GLU A 154 -11.38 3.58 40.19
N LEU A 155 -12.58 3.97 40.66
CA LEU A 155 -13.24 5.20 40.23
C LEU A 155 -12.42 6.43 40.58
N THR A 156 -11.91 6.49 41.81
CA THR A 156 -11.07 7.60 42.29
C THR A 156 -9.78 7.69 41.45
N LYS A 157 -9.16 6.54 41.16
CA LYS A 157 -7.97 6.46 40.32
C LYS A 157 -8.26 6.95 38.89
N LEU A 158 -9.34 6.48 38.27
CA LEU A 158 -9.73 6.88 36.92
C LEU A 158 -10.11 8.36 36.84
N GLN A 159 -10.79 8.91 37.84
CA GLN A 159 -11.10 10.35 37.90
C GLN A 159 -9.82 11.19 37.98
N GLY A 160 -8.83 10.76 38.76
CA GLY A 160 -7.52 11.41 38.83
C GLY A 160 -6.81 11.41 37.47
N LEU A 161 -6.76 10.24 36.81
CA LEU A 161 -6.16 10.10 35.48
C LEU A 161 -6.92 10.92 34.42
N TYR A 162 -8.25 10.94 34.48
CA TYR A 162 -9.09 11.73 33.57
C TYR A 162 -8.72 13.21 33.65
N LYS A 163 -8.69 13.79 34.86
CA LYS A 163 -8.32 15.20 35.07
C LYS A 163 -6.91 15.51 34.60
N GLN A 164 -5.97 14.59 34.84
CA GLN A 164 -4.58 14.75 34.41
C GLN A 164 -4.43 14.75 32.88
N MET A 165 -5.16 13.87 32.18
CA MET A 165 -5.00 13.66 30.73
C MET A 165 -5.91 14.53 29.87
N LEU A 166 -6.99 15.10 30.44
CA LEU A 166 -7.97 15.88 29.69
C LEU A 166 -7.35 17.11 29.01
N GLY A 167 -6.52 17.89 29.72
CA GLY A 167 -5.90 19.10 29.16
C GLY A 167 -5.12 18.83 27.87
N PRO A 168 -4.10 17.93 27.90
CA PRO A 168 -3.37 17.53 26.70
C PRO A 168 -4.25 16.96 25.59
N ALA A 169 -5.31 16.20 25.93
CA ALA A 169 -6.23 15.65 24.94
C ALA A 169 -7.08 16.75 24.27
N VAL A 170 -7.53 17.76 25.03
CA VAL A 170 -8.22 18.93 24.51
C VAL A 170 -7.31 19.72 23.57
N ASP A 171 -6.04 19.91 23.92
CA ASP A 171 -5.07 20.60 23.05
C ASP A 171 -4.88 19.86 21.71
N ILE A 172 -4.75 18.52 21.76
CA ILE A 172 -4.66 17.68 20.55
C ILE A 172 -5.94 17.80 19.72
N TYR A 173 -7.11 17.74 20.35
CA TYR A 173 -8.39 17.86 19.66
C TYR A 173 -8.56 19.24 19.02
N GLN A 174 -8.27 20.32 19.73
CA GLN A 174 -8.34 21.69 19.21
C GLN A 174 -7.38 21.90 18.03
N LYS A 175 -6.15 21.36 18.14
CA LYS A 175 -5.19 21.37 17.04
C LYS A 175 -5.75 20.64 15.81
N ASP A 176 -6.33 19.45 16.00
CA ASP A 176 -6.91 18.69 14.90
C ASP A 176 -8.10 19.42 14.25
N VAL A 177 -8.96 20.05 15.06
CA VAL A 177 -10.07 20.90 14.58
C VAL A 177 -9.55 22.08 13.75
N ALA A 178 -8.47 22.75 14.19
CA ALA A 178 -7.84 23.81 13.41
C ALA A 178 -7.21 23.27 12.11
N ASP A 179 -6.56 22.11 12.17
CA ASP A 179 -5.91 21.49 11.01
C ASP A 179 -6.95 20.97 9.98
N ARG A 180 -8.18 20.70 10.42
CA ARG A 180 -9.35 20.36 9.59
C ARG A 180 -9.90 21.54 8.79
N ASP A 181 -9.47 22.77 9.08
CA ASP A 181 -9.99 23.96 8.41
C ASP A 181 -9.87 23.84 6.88
N LEU A 182 -11.00 24.09 6.21
CA LEU A 182 -11.19 24.07 4.76
C LEU A 182 -11.59 25.49 4.27
N SER A 183 -11.12 26.52 4.96
CA SER A 183 -11.32 27.91 4.56
C SER A 183 -10.84 28.17 3.12
N ASN A 184 -11.55 29.05 2.41
CA ASN A 184 -11.28 29.38 1.00
C ASN A 184 -9.84 29.83 0.71
N HIS A 185 -9.12 30.39 1.69
CA HIS A 185 -7.73 30.82 1.52
C HIS A 185 -6.73 29.67 1.32
N PHE A 186 -7.12 28.44 1.66
CA PHE A 186 -6.34 27.23 1.36
C PHE A 186 -6.55 26.72 -0.07
N PHE A 187 -7.39 27.37 -0.88
CA PHE A 187 -7.66 26.93 -2.24
C PHE A 187 -7.08 27.89 -3.26
N ARG A 188 -6.28 27.33 -4.18
CA ARG A 188 -5.98 27.96 -5.47
C ARG A 188 -6.96 27.35 -6.46
N LYS A 189 -7.87 28.15 -7.05
CA LYS A 189 -8.91 27.62 -7.96
C LYS A 189 -9.28 28.60 -9.07
N SER A 190 -9.87 28.11 -10.15
CA SER A 190 -10.52 28.96 -11.16
C SER A 190 -11.67 29.77 -10.56
N GLU A 191 -11.98 30.93 -11.16
CA GLU A 191 -13.05 31.81 -10.68
C GLU A 191 -14.41 31.12 -10.71
N GLN A 192 -14.66 30.30 -11.74
CA GLN A 192 -15.92 29.60 -11.98
C GLN A 192 -16.14 28.38 -11.07
N VAL A 193 -15.10 27.93 -10.35
CA VAL A 193 -15.21 26.80 -9.44
C VAL A 193 -15.86 27.26 -8.14
N LEU A 194 -17.05 26.73 -7.85
CA LEU A 194 -17.76 26.98 -6.59
C LEU A 194 -17.40 25.87 -5.59
N LEU A 195 -17.07 26.28 -4.36
CA LEU A 195 -16.78 25.35 -3.27
C LEU A 195 -17.88 25.47 -2.22
N ASN A 196 -18.53 24.37 -1.90
CA ASN A 196 -19.42 24.25 -0.75
C ASN A 196 -18.81 23.26 0.25
N VAL A 197 -18.28 23.80 1.35
CA VAL A 197 -17.54 23.04 2.35
C VAL A 197 -18.50 22.63 3.47
N SER A 198 -18.55 21.33 3.75
CA SER A 198 -19.23 20.74 4.90
C SER A 198 -18.22 20.18 5.91
N ASP A 199 -18.71 19.57 6.99
CA ASP A 199 -17.85 18.97 8.03
C ASP A 199 -17.04 17.77 7.53
N TYR A 200 -17.51 17.09 6.48
CA TYR A 200 -16.90 15.84 6.01
C TYR A 200 -16.32 15.93 4.60
N GLN A 201 -16.89 16.79 3.75
CA GLN A 201 -16.56 16.86 2.33
C GLN A 201 -16.64 18.29 1.79
N CYS A 202 -15.92 18.53 0.68
CA CYS A 202 -16.03 19.73 -0.12
C CYS A 202 -16.73 19.39 -1.43
N CYS A 203 -17.92 19.94 -1.66
CA CYS A 203 -18.59 19.85 -2.94
C CYS A 203 -17.98 20.90 -3.88
N VAL A 204 -17.41 20.43 -4.99
CA VAL A 204 -16.85 21.25 -6.06
C VAL A 204 -17.85 21.28 -7.20
N SER A 205 -18.41 22.44 -7.48
CA SER A 205 -19.42 22.61 -8.53
C SER A 205 -18.92 23.62 -9.58
N ILE A 206 -19.01 23.24 -10.85
CA ILE A 206 -18.73 24.12 -11.98
C ILE A 206 -20.04 24.24 -12.77
N PRO A 207 -20.61 25.45 -12.92
CA PRO A 207 -21.80 25.64 -13.72
C PRO A 207 -21.48 25.43 -15.22
N ARG A 208 -22.52 25.45 -16.06
CA ARG A 208 -22.32 25.50 -17.52
C ARG A 208 -21.56 26.79 -17.88
N THR A 209 -20.40 26.66 -18.50
CA THR A 209 -19.48 27.76 -18.82
C THR A 209 -18.90 27.63 -20.22
N GLU A 210 -18.46 28.74 -20.81
CA GLU A 210 -17.70 28.73 -22.08
C GLU A 210 -16.24 28.29 -21.89
N SER A 211 -15.64 28.58 -20.72
CA SER A 211 -14.32 28.04 -20.36
C SER A 211 -14.43 26.54 -20.18
N THR A 212 -13.60 25.79 -20.89
CA THR A 212 -13.57 24.33 -20.82
C THR A 212 -12.68 23.81 -19.72
N LEU A 213 -11.64 24.55 -19.30
CA LEU A 213 -10.64 24.08 -18.33
C LEU A 213 -10.74 24.82 -17.00
N HIS A 214 -10.80 24.04 -15.91
CA HIS A 214 -10.91 24.52 -14.55
C HIS A 214 -9.89 23.81 -13.67
N TYR A 215 -9.37 24.52 -12.66
CA TYR A 215 -8.42 23.94 -11.73
C TYR A 215 -8.85 24.18 -10.28
N ILE A 216 -8.47 23.24 -9.42
CA ILE A 216 -8.56 23.36 -7.97
C ILE A 216 -7.35 22.67 -7.34
N GLN A 217 -6.67 23.37 -6.45
CA GLN A 217 -5.54 22.86 -5.69
C GLN A 217 -5.72 23.23 -4.22
N PHE A 218 -5.56 22.25 -3.34
CA PHE A 218 -5.66 22.45 -1.90
C PHE A 218 -4.26 22.63 -1.30
N LEU A 219 -3.98 23.84 -0.82
CA LEU A 219 -2.66 24.32 -0.37
C LEU A 219 -2.28 23.86 1.04
N LYS A 220 -2.85 22.74 1.50
CA LYS A 220 -2.31 21.96 2.62
C LYS A 220 -1.61 20.74 2.02
N PRO A 221 -0.34 20.47 2.36
CA PRO A 221 0.37 19.36 1.78
C PRO A 221 -0.13 18.03 2.34
N LEU A 222 0.08 16.95 1.59
CA LEU A 222 0.01 15.59 2.11
C LEU A 222 1.21 15.35 3.03
N THR A 223 0.98 14.68 4.15
CA THR A 223 2.04 14.30 5.12
C THR A 223 1.97 12.80 5.40
N TYR A 224 2.95 12.25 6.11
CA TYR A 224 2.94 10.84 6.51
C TYR A 224 1.64 10.43 7.24
N GLU A 225 1.08 11.31 8.06
CA GLU A 225 -0.16 11.07 8.82
C GLU A 225 -1.42 11.32 8.01
N ARG A 226 -1.33 12.15 6.95
CA ARG A 226 -2.44 12.59 6.11
C ARG A 226 -2.04 12.47 4.65
N ARG A 227 -1.84 11.23 4.24
CA ARG A 227 -1.23 10.87 2.96
C ARG A 227 -2.23 10.53 1.86
N PHE A 228 -3.52 10.69 2.12
CA PHE A 228 -4.59 10.22 1.25
C PHE A 228 -5.69 11.26 1.10
N PHE A 229 -6.20 11.41 -0.13
CA PHE A 229 -7.43 12.13 -0.42
C PHE A 229 -8.16 11.40 -1.57
N PHE A 230 -9.46 11.64 -1.70
CA PHE A 230 -10.23 11.05 -2.79
C PHE A 230 -11.37 11.94 -3.26
N VAL A 231 -11.89 11.61 -4.44
CA VAL A 231 -12.96 12.33 -5.13
C VAL A 231 -14.03 11.35 -5.58
N GLU A 232 -15.30 11.70 -5.39
CA GLU A 232 -16.45 11.03 -5.97
C GLU A 232 -17.03 11.85 -7.12
N LEU A 233 -17.31 11.17 -8.24
CA LEU A 233 -17.78 11.78 -9.48
C LEU A 233 -19.32 11.85 -9.49
N GLU A 234 -19.92 12.83 -8.85
CA GLU A 234 -21.39 12.95 -8.70
C GLU A 234 -22.12 13.29 -10.00
N ASN A 235 -21.65 14.33 -10.68
CA ASN A 235 -22.27 14.80 -11.91
C ASN A 235 -21.19 15.17 -12.92
N ILE A 236 -20.95 14.27 -13.88
CA ILE A 236 -20.01 14.48 -14.97
C ILE A 236 -20.67 14.06 -16.27
N SER A 237 -20.40 14.77 -17.37
CA SER A 237 -20.83 14.35 -18.71
C SER A 237 -19.80 13.40 -19.33
N GLU A 238 -20.18 12.71 -20.41
CA GLU A 238 -19.28 11.81 -21.14
C GLU A 238 -18.10 12.54 -21.82
N HIS A 239 -18.18 13.87 -21.95
CA HIS A 239 -17.14 14.70 -22.53
C HIS A 239 -16.22 15.32 -21.48
N CYS A 240 -16.53 15.15 -20.19
CA CYS A 240 -15.74 15.69 -19.12
C CYS A 240 -14.46 14.87 -18.92
N GLN A 241 -13.31 15.55 -18.88
CA GLN A 241 -12.03 14.96 -18.52
C GLN A 241 -11.61 15.47 -17.14
N ILE A 242 -11.33 14.56 -16.24
CA ILE A 242 -10.85 14.90 -14.89
C ILE A 242 -9.50 14.27 -14.69
N THR A 243 -8.52 15.09 -14.33
CA THR A 243 -7.19 14.62 -13.94
C THR A 243 -6.94 14.99 -12.49
N ILE A 244 -6.63 13.99 -11.68
CA ILE A 244 -6.38 14.13 -10.24
C ILE A 244 -4.96 13.70 -9.91
N GLY A 245 -4.29 14.42 -9.02
CA GLY A 245 -2.91 14.11 -8.70
C GLY A 245 -2.30 15.03 -7.65
N ILE A 246 -0.97 15.09 -7.67
CA ILE A 246 -0.16 15.89 -6.74
C ILE A 246 0.79 16.75 -7.55
N ALA A 247 0.85 18.03 -7.21
CA ALA A 247 1.73 18.99 -7.84
C ALA A 247 2.11 20.10 -6.85
N SER A 248 3.18 20.84 -7.14
CA SER A 248 3.64 21.96 -6.31
C SER A 248 2.74 23.20 -6.43
N SER A 249 2.94 24.20 -5.55
CA SER A 249 2.26 25.50 -5.69
C SER A 249 2.64 26.26 -6.97
N LYS A 250 3.78 25.92 -7.59
CA LYS A 250 4.26 26.52 -8.84
C LYS A 250 3.66 25.87 -10.08
N HIS A 251 2.85 24.82 -9.90
CA HIS A 251 2.17 24.11 -10.98
C HIS A 251 1.37 25.07 -11.87
N ALA A 252 1.47 24.86 -13.18
CA ALA A 252 0.77 25.65 -14.18
C ALA A 252 -0.74 25.34 -14.12
N LEU A 253 -1.57 26.38 -14.14
CA LEU A 253 -3.02 26.26 -13.91
C LEU A 253 -3.78 25.59 -15.06
N ASN A 254 -3.13 25.47 -16.22
CA ASN A 254 -3.68 24.96 -17.46
C ASN A 254 -3.08 23.61 -17.86
N GLU A 255 -2.28 22.98 -17.01
CA GLU A 255 -1.64 21.69 -17.29
C GLU A 255 -2.13 20.64 -16.29
N PRO A 256 -2.54 19.44 -16.72
CA PRO A 256 -2.91 18.35 -15.81
C PRO A 256 -1.73 17.90 -14.93
N PRO A 257 -1.95 17.52 -13.66
CA PRO A 257 -0.90 16.93 -12.84
C PRO A 257 -0.41 15.61 -13.48
N GLY A 258 0.88 15.34 -13.40
CA GLY A 258 1.56 14.25 -14.11
C GLY A 258 2.02 14.62 -15.52
N LEU A 259 1.42 15.62 -16.17
CA LEU A 259 1.87 16.15 -17.48
C LEU A 259 2.89 17.28 -17.38
N VAL A 260 3.40 17.52 -16.17
CA VAL A 260 4.54 18.42 -15.92
C VAL A 260 5.57 17.72 -15.05
N ASN A 261 6.78 18.26 -15.01
CA ASN A 261 7.82 17.74 -14.14
C ASN A 261 7.44 17.93 -12.67
N ASP A 262 7.92 17.05 -11.81
CA ASP A 262 7.71 17.07 -10.36
C ASP A 262 6.22 17.01 -9.99
N SER A 263 5.45 16.27 -10.79
CA SER A 263 4.03 16.01 -10.56
C SER A 263 3.66 14.61 -11.00
N VAL A 264 2.56 14.12 -10.45
CA VAL A 264 1.99 12.80 -10.76
C VAL A 264 0.48 12.94 -10.86
N GLY A 265 -0.16 12.22 -11.77
CA GLY A 265 -1.61 12.32 -11.92
C GLY A 265 -2.25 11.16 -12.65
N TYR A 266 -3.57 11.10 -12.53
CA TYR A 266 -4.44 10.11 -13.12
C TYR A 266 -5.50 10.80 -13.95
N ASP A 267 -5.39 10.61 -15.27
CA ASP A 267 -6.41 10.98 -16.25
C ASP A 267 -7.51 9.90 -16.23
N THR A 268 -8.65 10.29 -15.69
CA THR A 268 -9.79 9.41 -15.43
C THR A 268 -10.60 9.14 -16.70
N PHE A 269 -10.46 9.98 -17.73
CA PHE A 269 -11.13 9.80 -19.02
C PHE A 269 -10.37 8.82 -19.90
N ALA A 270 -9.04 8.99 -20.00
CA ALA A 270 -8.19 8.11 -20.79
C ALA A 270 -7.85 6.79 -20.08
N GLY A 271 -7.96 6.74 -18.75
CA GLY A 271 -7.48 5.60 -17.95
C GLY A 271 -5.96 5.54 -17.87
N LYS A 272 -5.30 6.70 -17.80
CA LYS A 272 -3.83 6.80 -17.86
C LYS A 272 -3.26 7.42 -16.60
N LEU A 273 -2.14 6.85 -16.14
CA LEU A 273 -1.40 7.33 -14.98
C LEU A 273 -0.09 7.95 -15.47
N TYR A 274 0.12 9.21 -15.12
CA TYR A 274 1.23 10.03 -15.59
C TYR A 274 2.19 10.37 -14.46
N SER A 275 3.48 10.42 -14.78
CA SER A 275 4.55 10.98 -13.95
C SER A 275 5.53 11.70 -14.88
N ASN A 276 5.87 12.94 -14.57
CA ASN A 276 6.87 13.71 -15.34
C ASN A 276 6.67 13.68 -16.86
N ARG A 277 5.44 13.97 -17.31
CA ARG A 277 5.03 14.01 -18.74
C ARG A 277 4.90 12.65 -19.43
N LYS A 278 5.12 11.54 -18.71
CA LYS A 278 5.12 10.19 -19.28
C LYS A 278 4.01 9.35 -18.66
N ASP A 279 3.30 8.56 -19.47
CA ASP A 279 2.32 7.56 -19.02
C ASP A 279 2.93 6.15 -18.85
N VAL A 280 4.26 6.07 -18.82
CA VAL A 280 5.02 4.82 -18.72
C VAL A 280 4.96 4.29 -17.28
N GLY A 281 4.44 3.08 -17.11
CA GLY A 281 4.42 2.37 -15.82
C GLY A 281 3.98 0.93 -15.99
N ASN A 282 4.06 0.15 -14.91
CA ASN A 282 3.74 -1.29 -14.95
C ASN A 282 2.24 -1.55 -15.15
N MET A 283 1.41 -0.64 -14.62
CA MET A 283 -0.05 -0.69 -14.70
C MET A 283 -0.61 0.54 -15.41
N ARG A 284 -1.74 0.36 -16.08
CA ARG A 284 -2.61 1.42 -16.60
C ARG A 284 -3.74 1.69 -15.62
N GLY A 285 -4.26 2.92 -15.62
CA GLY A 285 -5.47 3.24 -14.90
C GLY A 285 -6.71 2.68 -15.61
N HIS A 286 -7.88 2.92 -15.05
CA HIS A 286 -9.17 2.56 -15.68
C HIS A 286 -9.92 3.82 -16.09
N ARG A 287 -10.89 3.72 -17.00
CA ARG A 287 -11.78 4.86 -17.24
C ARG A 287 -12.75 5.01 -16.07
N CYS A 288 -13.10 6.24 -15.70
CA CYS A 288 -14.10 6.51 -14.67
C CYS A 288 -15.39 7.06 -15.29
N ARG A 289 -16.48 6.87 -14.56
CA ARG A 289 -17.82 7.39 -14.89
C ARG A 289 -18.49 7.96 -13.65
N LYS A 290 -19.63 8.59 -13.83
CA LYS A 290 -20.49 9.04 -12.73
C LYS A 290 -20.69 7.94 -11.69
N GLY A 291 -20.51 8.29 -10.42
CA GLY A 291 -20.58 7.41 -9.25
C GLY A 291 -19.29 6.64 -8.93
N ASP A 292 -18.24 6.75 -9.75
CA ASP A 292 -16.93 6.19 -9.39
C ASP A 292 -16.22 7.11 -8.37
N THR A 293 -15.42 6.50 -7.51
CA THR A 293 -14.51 7.16 -6.57
C THR A 293 -13.07 7.04 -7.05
N ILE A 294 -12.26 8.07 -6.91
CA ILE A 294 -10.85 8.08 -7.27
C ILE A 294 -10.01 8.53 -6.07
N GLY A 295 -9.10 7.69 -5.61
CA GLY A 295 -8.22 7.99 -4.48
C GLY A 295 -6.75 8.11 -4.88
N VAL A 296 -6.03 9.01 -4.22
CA VAL A 296 -4.58 9.20 -4.36
C VAL A 296 -3.94 9.10 -2.99
N GLU A 297 -3.00 8.16 -2.83
CA GLU A 297 -2.21 7.94 -1.63
C GLU A 297 -0.72 8.22 -1.93
N ILE A 298 -0.01 8.90 -1.03
CA ILE A 298 1.47 8.80 -0.99
C ILE A 298 1.83 7.64 -0.08
N GLU A 299 2.26 6.54 -0.70
CA GLU A 299 2.59 5.29 -0.03
C GLU A 299 3.95 5.39 0.69
N VAL A 300 4.95 5.92 -0.02
CA VAL A 300 6.30 6.16 0.47
C VAL A 300 6.65 7.62 0.28
N PHE A 301 7.08 8.25 1.37
CA PHE A 301 7.67 9.59 1.38
C PHE A 301 9.18 9.42 1.54
N GLU A 302 9.93 9.71 0.50
CA GLU A 302 11.39 9.77 0.53
C GLU A 302 11.83 11.13 -0.02
N GLN A 303 13.01 11.57 0.41
CA GLN A 303 13.52 12.90 0.07
C GLN A 303 13.76 13.07 -1.44
N GLU A 304 14.25 12.02 -2.10
CA GLU A 304 14.52 12.07 -3.54
C GLU A 304 13.28 11.80 -4.39
N MET A 305 12.51 10.76 -4.07
CA MET A 305 11.32 10.40 -4.85
C MET A 305 10.27 9.77 -3.95
N SER A 306 9.03 10.22 -4.03
CA SER A 306 7.93 9.57 -3.31
C SER A 306 7.16 8.63 -4.25
N VAL A 307 6.38 7.70 -3.69
CA VAL A 307 5.53 6.81 -4.48
C VAL A 307 4.07 7.18 -4.27
N ALA A 308 3.39 7.51 -5.36
CA ALA A 308 1.94 7.69 -5.38
C ALA A 308 1.27 6.37 -5.77
N LEU A 309 0.23 5.97 -5.04
CA LEU A 309 -0.68 4.89 -5.36
C LEU A 309 -2.05 5.48 -5.72
N PHE A 310 -2.56 5.09 -6.88
CA PHE A 310 -3.87 5.47 -7.36
C PHE A 310 -4.86 4.34 -7.12
N SER A 311 -6.10 4.71 -6.81
CA SER A 311 -7.19 3.78 -6.60
C SER A 311 -8.47 4.26 -7.29
N LYS A 312 -9.29 3.30 -7.73
CA LYS A 312 -10.63 3.51 -8.26
C LYS A 312 -11.61 2.65 -7.45
N ASN A 313 -12.68 3.24 -6.95
CA ASN A 313 -13.68 2.58 -6.09
C ASN A 313 -13.03 1.84 -4.91
N PHE A 314 -12.02 2.49 -4.32
CA PHE A 314 -11.17 1.93 -3.25
C PHE A 314 -10.53 0.58 -3.61
N ARG A 315 -10.18 0.39 -4.89
CA ARG A 315 -9.31 -0.69 -5.38
C ARG A 315 -8.07 -0.08 -6.02
N PRO A 316 -6.88 -0.59 -5.75
CA PRO A 316 -5.66 -0.02 -6.30
C PRO A 316 -5.59 -0.32 -7.81
N ILE A 317 -5.16 0.67 -8.59
CA ILE A 317 -5.06 0.54 -10.05
C ILE A 317 -3.63 0.70 -10.56
N GLY A 318 -2.74 1.33 -9.79
CA GLY A 318 -1.33 1.43 -10.14
C GLY A 318 -0.56 2.41 -9.28
N THR A 319 0.76 2.34 -9.39
CA THR A 319 1.69 3.24 -8.69
C THR A 319 2.51 4.07 -9.68
N ARG A 320 3.02 5.22 -9.24
CA ARG A 320 3.89 6.11 -10.00
C ARG A 320 4.86 6.83 -9.07
N TYR A 321 6.05 7.14 -9.57
CA TYR A 321 6.95 8.04 -8.84
C TYR A 321 6.46 9.49 -8.87
N LEU A 322 6.68 10.19 -7.76
CA LEU A 322 6.58 11.63 -7.62
C LEU A 322 7.99 12.16 -7.33
N THR A 323 8.57 12.90 -8.28
CA THR A 323 9.93 13.45 -8.15
C THR A 323 9.96 14.83 -7.47
N LEU A 324 8.82 15.29 -6.95
CA LEU A 324 8.78 16.49 -6.14
C LEU A 324 9.52 16.24 -4.83
N HIS A 325 10.63 16.95 -4.62
CA HIS A 325 11.49 16.77 -3.45
C HIS A 325 10.95 17.45 -2.19
N ASP A 326 10.31 18.61 -2.34
CA ASP A 326 9.80 19.39 -1.22
C ASP A 326 8.43 18.85 -0.77
N HIS A 327 8.42 18.05 0.29
CA HIS A 327 7.19 17.49 0.85
C HIS A 327 6.19 18.55 1.31
N SER A 328 6.64 19.77 1.62
CA SER A 328 5.75 20.89 1.96
C SER A 328 4.90 21.37 0.78
N GLN A 329 5.22 20.90 -0.43
CA GLN A 329 4.55 21.22 -1.69
C GLN A 329 3.68 20.09 -2.23
N PHE A 330 3.43 19.02 -1.46
CA PHE A 330 2.64 17.87 -1.92
C PHE A 330 1.15 18.20 -1.93
N PHE A 331 0.73 19.14 -2.79
CA PHE A 331 -0.64 19.64 -2.81
C PHE A 331 -1.55 18.79 -3.70
N PRO A 332 -2.66 18.27 -3.14
CA PRO A 332 -3.75 17.70 -3.92
C PRO A 332 -4.22 18.65 -5.01
N THR A 333 -4.21 18.18 -6.26
CA THR A 333 -4.52 18.98 -7.45
C THR A 333 -5.52 18.23 -8.32
N ILE A 334 -6.57 18.93 -8.74
CA ILE A 334 -7.60 18.41 -9.67
C ILE A 334 -7.75 19.43 -10.80
N ILE A 335 -7.66 18.92 -12.03
CA ILE A 335 -7.96 19.65 -13.26
C ILE A 335 -9.20 19.03 -13.89
N ILE A 336 -10.12 19.89 -14.32
CA ILE A 336 -11.42 19.51 -14.86
C ILE A 336 -11.57 20.20 -16.21
N GLU A 337 -11.58 19.41 -17.28
CA GLU A 337 -12.05 19.85 -18.59
C GLU A 337 -13.53 19.49 -18.73
N ASN A 338 -14.44 20.45 -18.57
CA ASN A 338 -15.89 20.18 -18.48
C ASN A 338 -16.62 20.16 -19.84
N GLY A 339 -15.95 20.56 -20.93
CA GLY A 339 -16.56 20.60 -22.27
C GLY A 339 -17.81 21.49 -22.38
N GLY A 340 -18.01 22.42 -21.44
CA GLY A 340 -19.20 23.27 -21.35
C GLY A 340 -20.38 22.68 -20.56
N ASP A 341 -20.27 21.47 -20.03
CA ASP A 341 -21.30 20.88 -19.18
C ASP A 341 -21.08 21.23 -17.70
N PRO A 342 -22.16 21.25 -16.89
CA PRO A 342 -22.01 21.39 -15.45
C PRO A 342 -21.32 20.16 -14.85
N VAL A 343 -20.44 20.39 -13.88
CA VAL A 343 -19.71 19.35 -13.17
C VAL A 343 -19.95 19.47 -11.66
N GLU A 344 -20.14 18.34 -10.99
CA GLU A 344 -20.19 18.25 -9.54
C GLU A 344 -19.31 17.09 -9.06
N LEU A 345 -18.43 17.37 -8.10
CA LEU A 345 -17.54 16.41 -7.46
C LEU A 345 -17.65 16.53 -5.95
N LEU A 346 -17.61 15.41 -5.23
CA LEU A 346 -17.41 15.42 -3.78
C LEU A 346 -15.96 15.10 -3.48
N VAL A 347 -15.26 16.07 -2.89
CA VAL A 347 -13.84 15.94 -2.58
C VAL A 347 -13.63 15.77 -1.08
N TYR A 348 -12.96 14.69 -0.72
CA TYR A 348 -12.59 14.36 0.64
C TYR A 348 -11.09 14.58 0.81
N TRP A 349 -10.74 15.79 1.22
CA TRP A 349 -9.36 16.21 1.44
C TRP A 349 -8.70 15.43 2.58
N GLN A 350 -7.38 15.36 2.56
CA GLN A 350 -6.57 14.68 3.58
C GLN A 350 -6.72 15.24 5.00
N THR A 351 -7.28 16.44 5.13
CA THR A 351 -7.63 17.03 6.43
C THR A 351 -8.92 16.46 7.00
N ARG A 352 -9.71 15.73 6.21
CA ARG A 352 -10.94 15.04 6.60
C ARG A 352 -10.86 13.51 6.47
N VAL A 353 -9.81 13.00 5.83
CA VAL A 353 -9.52 11.56 5.72
C VAL A 353 -8.08 11.29 6.17
N SER A 354 -7.88 10.54 7.24
CA SER A 354 -6.53 10.22 7.73
C SER A 354 -5.97 8.94 7.11
N VAL A 355 -6.80 7.91 6.98
CA VAL A 355 -6.33 6.56 6.66
C VAL A 355 -6.73 6.17 5.24
N PRO A 356 -5.78 5.88 4.34
CA PRO A 356 -6.08 5.26 3.06
C PRO A 356 -6.65 3.84 3.26
N PRO A 357 -7.41 3.30 2.29
CA PRO A 357 -7.80 1.90 2.32
C PRO A 357 -6.56 1.01 2.47
N HIS A 358 -6.66 0.00 3.34
CA HIS A 358 -5.59 -0.98 3.49
C HIS A 358 -5.73 -2.08 2.44
N TYR A 359 -4.75 -2.21 1.55
CA TYR A 359 -4.73 -3.23 0.51
C TYR A 359 -3.91 -4.45 0.94
N SER A 360 -4.57 -5.57 1.21
CA SER A 360 -3.86 -6.79 1.61
C SER A 360 -3.20 -7.44 0.40
N VAL A 361 -1.88 -7.54 0.42
CA VAL A 361 -1.11 -8.30 -0.59
C VAL A 361 -1.49 -9.78 -0.67
N ARG A 362 -2.20 -10.31 0.35
CA ARG A 362 -2.73 -11.69 0.39
C ARG A 362 -4.14 -11.83 -0.17
N ASN A 363 -4.82 -10.72 -0.40
CA ASN A 363 -6.15 -10.68 -0.98
C ASN A 363 -6.03 -10.39 -2.49
N PRO A 364 -6.43 -11.30 -3.37
CA PRO A 364 -6.39 -11.07 -4.82
C PRO A 364 -7.14 -9.80 -5.26
N GLU A 365 -8.21 -9.42 -4.56
CA GLU A 365 -9.03 -8.24 -4.92
C GLU A 365 -8.31 -6.91 -4.67
N ASP A 366 -7.28 -6.94 -3.83
CA ASP A 366 -6.49 -5.77 -3.44
C ASP A 366 -5.24 -5.59 -4.33
N TRP A 367 -5.07 -6.39 -5.38
CA TRP A 367 -4.02 -6.19 -6.37
C TRP A 367 -4.42 -5.16 -7.42
N CYS A 368 -3.43 -4.54 -8.06
CA CYS A 368 -3.67 -3.72 -9.25
C CYS A 368 -3.95 -4.65 -10.43
N LEU A 369 -5.16 -4.58 -10.98
CA LEU A 369 -5.64 -5.49 -12.02
C LEU A 369 -5.95 -4.77 -13.34
N PRO A 370 -5.76 -5.42 -14.49
CA PRO A 370 -6.34 -4.97 -15.75
C PRO A 370 -7.86 -4.87 -15.66
N GLU A 371 -8.43 -3.87 -16.33
CA GLU A 371 -9.89 -3.69 -16.40
C GLU A 371 -10.58 -4.93 -16.97
N GLY A 372 -11.68 -5.37 -16.36
CA GLY A 372 -12.42 -6.57 -16.76
C GLY A 372 -11.93 -7.89 -16.13
N THR A 373 -10.83 -7.87 -15.37
CA THR A 373 -10.36 -9.04 -14.62
C THR A 373 -11.39 -9.50 -13.59
N LYS A 374 -11.66 -10.80 -13.53
CA LYS A 374 -12.50 -11.45 -12.51
C LYS A 374 -11.63 -12.27 -11.56
N ILE A 375 -12.11 -12.48 -10.33
CA ILE A 375 -11.40 -13.28 -9.33
C ILE A 375 -12.28 -14.46 -8.92
N ASP A 376 -11.73 -15.66 -9.06
CA ASP A 376 -12.26 -16.86 -8.42
C ASP A 376 -11.65 -16.97 -7.02
N LEU A 377 -12.40 -16.52 -6.00
CA LEU A 377 -11.96 -16.53 -4.60
C LEU A 377 -11.75 -17.95 -4.05
N LYS A 378 -12.48 -18.95 -4.59
CA LYS A 378 -12.37 -20.34 -4.15
C LYS A 378 -11.03 -20.92 -4.59
N GLU A 379 -10.65 -20.68 -5.84
CA GLU A 379 -9.40 -21.17 -6.40
C GLU A 379 -8.22 -20.20 -6.23
N LYS A 380 -8.48 -18.98 -5.75
CA LYS A 380 -7.53 -17.86 -5.68
C LYS A 380 -6.88 -17.59 -7.05
N CYS A 381 -7.73 -17.54 -8.07
CA CYS A 381 -7.32 -17.44 -9.47
C CYS A 381 -7.84 -16.15 -10.10
N PHE A 382 -6.97 -15.42 -10.79
CA PHE A 382 -7.31 -14.31 -11.66
C PHE A 382 -7.76 -14.85 -13.01
N ILE A 383 -8.89 -14.36 -13.49
CA ILE A 383 -9.43 -14.63 -14.82
C ILE A 383 -9.34 -13.31 -15.59
N LEU A 384 -8.32 -13.20 -16.42
CA LEU A 384 -8.02 -12.00 -17.20
C LEU A 384 -8.99 -11.87 -18.38
N PRO A 385 -9.26 -10.63 -18.85
CA PRO A 385 -9.96 -10.43 -20.12
C PRO A 385 -9.15 -11.06 -21.27
N GLN A 386 -9.85 -11.42 -22.35
CA GLN A 386 -9.21 -11.94 -23.55
C GLN A 386 -8.23 -10.89 -24.12
N HIS A 387 -6.98 -11.30 -24.34
CA HIS A 387 -5.92 -10.47 -24.89
C HIS A 387 -5.05 -11.33 -25.83
N ILE A 388 -4.89 -10.88 -27.08
CA ILE A 388 -4.27 -11.68 -28.15
C ILE A 388 -3.02 -11.00 -28.71
N ASP A 389 -2.95 -9.67 -28.60
CA ASP A 389 -1.95 -8.82 -29.26
C ASP A 389 -0.97 -8.15 -28.29
N HIS A 390 -1.21 -8.25 -26.98
CA HIS A 390 -0.38 -7.63 -25.96
C HIS A 390 -0.40 -8.44 -24.66
N SER A 391 0.65 -8.27 -23.84
CA SER A 391 0.70 -8.85 -22.49
C SER A 391 -0.08 -7.99 -21.49
N LEU A 392 -0.65 -8.63 -20.47
CA LEU A 392 -1.29 -7.96 -19.33
C LEU A 392 -0.44 -8.10 -18.08
N CYS A 393 -0.47 -7.10 -17.20
CA CYS A 393 0.25 -7.10 -15.95
C CYS A 393 -0.71 -7.11 -14.75
N LEU A 394 -0.32 -7.83 -13.71
CA LEU A 394 -0.88 -7.77 -12.36
C LEU A 394 0.23 -7.23 -11.45
N GLN A 395 -0.04 -6.24 -10.62
CA GLN A 395 0.95 -5.70 -9.69
C GLN A 395 0.41 -5.71 -8.26
N ALA A 396 1.24 -6.10 -7.30
CA ALA A 396 0.87 -5.93 -5.89
C ALA A 396 0.71 -4.45 -5.53
N PRO A 397 -0.18 -4.10 -4.59
CA PRO A 397 -0.41 -2.70 -4.20
C PRO A 397 0.78 -2.11 -3.44
N TYR A 398 1.61 -2.94 -2.81
CA TYR A 398 2.75 -2.54 -1.98
C TYR A 398 4.00 -3.33 -2.35
N SER A 399 5.17 -2.74 -2.09
CA SER A 399 6.45 -3.39 -2.31
C SER A 399 6.73 -4.50 -1.30
N LEU A 400 7.67 -5.39 -1.65
CA LEU A 400 8.21 -6.37 -0.73
C LEU A 400 8.95 -5.67 0.42
N HIS A 401 8.68 -6.13 1.63
CA HIS A 401 9.25 -5.61 2.88
C HIS A 401 9.44 -6.76 3.89
N LYS A 402 10.05 -6.50 5.06
CA LYS A 402 10.39 -7.55 6.05
C LYS A 402 9.22 -8.49 6.47
N LYS A 403 7.95 -8.04 6.41
CA LYS A 403 6.76 -8.86 6.77
C LYS A 403 6.09 -9.58 5.58
N TYR A 404 6.45 -9.21 4.35
CA TYR A 404 5.92 -9.72 3.09
C TYR A 404 7.07 -9.62 2.09
N ASN A 405 7.88 -10.67 2.06
CA ASN A 405 9.18 -10.62 1.41
C ASN A 405 9.31 -11.67 0.31
N HIS A 406 8.20 -12.31 -0.06
CA HIS A 406 8.15 -13.33 -1.09
C HIS A 406 6.72 -13.44 -1.63
N PHE A 407 6.60 -13.71 -2.93
CA PHE A 407 5.35 -14.08 -3.59
C PHE A 407 5.60 -15.20 -4.60
N GLU A 408 4.60 -16.05 -4.83
CA GLU A 408 4.70 -17.13 -5.80
C GLU A 408 3.39 -17.31 -6.59
N ILE A 409 3.51 -17.75 -7.85
CA ILE A 409 2.40 -18.19 -8.69
C ILE A 409 2.48 -19.69 -8.92
N VAL A 410 1.35 -20.30 -9.25
CA VAL A 410 1.24 -21.70 -9.67
C VAL A 410 1.05 -21.74 -11.18
N LEU A 411 1.90 -22.48 -11.89
CA LEU A 411 1.79 -22.69 -13.33
C LEU A 411 0.62 -23.64 -13.61
N MET A 412 -0.55 -23.08 -13.92
CA MET A 412 -1.78 -23.87 -13.99
C MET A 412 -1.94 -24.70 -15.25
N ASP A 413 -1.48 -24.17 -16.38
CA ASP A 413 -1.70 -24.76 -17.71
C ASP A 413 -0.40 -25.38 -18.22
N LYS A 414 -0.53 -26.30 -19.19
CA LYS A 414 0.64 -26.77 -19.95
C LYS A 414 1.12 -25.63 -20.85
N PHE A 415 2.42 -25.50 -20.99
CA PHE A 415 3.04 -24.44 -21.78
C PHE A 415 4.17 -25.00 -22.65
N ASN A 416 4.53 -24.26 -23.68
CA ASN A 416 5.64 -24.53 -24.59
C ASN A 416 6.20 -23.21 -25.13
N ASP A 417 7.20 -23.24 -26.01
CA ASP A 417 7.83 -22.00 -26.51
C ASP A 417 6.88 -21.11 -27.32
N SER A 418 5.83 -21.66 -27.96
CA SER A 418 4.81 -20.89 -28.69
C SER A 418 3.66 -20.39 -27.80
N GLU A 419 3.45 -21.02 -26.65
CA GLU A 419 2.44 -20.66 -25.65
C GLU A 419 3.12 -20.60 -24.28
N PRO A 420 3.93 -19.56 -24.04
CA PRO A 420 4.73 -19.49 -22.83
C PRO A 420 3.83 -19.26 -21.60
N PRO A 421 4.26 -19.73 -20.42
CA PRO A 421 3.53 -19.49 -19.18
C PRO A 421 3.65 -18.02 -18.75
N PRO A 422 2.90 -17.58 -17.72
CA PRO A 422 3.09 -16.27 -17.11
C PRO A 422 4.54 -16.07 -16.65
N ALA A 423 5.05 -14.85 -16.82
CA ALA A 423 6.31 -14.42 -16.24
C ALA A 423 6.09 -13.76 -14.87
N ILE A 424 7.11 -13.80 -14.02
CA ILE A 424 7.13 -13.09 -12.73
C ILE A 424 8.26 -12.08 -12.70
N ALA A 425 8.01 -10.95 -12.06
CA ALA A 425 8.98 -9.87 -11.97
C ALA A 425 8.95 -9.14 -10.62
N LEU A 426 10.06 -8.48 -10.31
CA LEU A 426 10.18 -7.44 -9.31
C LEU A 426 10.44 -6.12 -10.03
N CYS A 427 9.60 -5.11 -9.77
CA CYS A 427 9.65 -3.84 -10.47
C CYS A 427 9.63 -2.68 -9.48
N THR A 428 10.19 -1.53 -9.83
CA THR A 428 9.91 -0.28 -9.12
C THR A 428 8.48 0.18 -9.35
N ALA A 429 8.02 1.20 -8.61
CA ALA A 429 6.67 1.75 -8.76
C ALA A 429 6.35 2.16 -10.22
N SER A 430 7.32 2.77 -10.89
CA SER A 430 7.35 2.95 -12.34
C SER A 430 8.80 2.85 -12.83
N PRO A 431 9.06 2.60 -14.12
CA PRO A 431 10.42 2.61 -14.66
C PRO A 431 11.16 3.89 -14.32
N LEU A 432 12.46 3.78 -14.03
CA LEU A 432 13.29 4.93 -13.71
C LEU A 432 13.65 5.68 -14.99
N ASP A 433 13.66 7.01 -14.90
CA ASP A 433 13.96 7.88 -16.03
C ASP A 433 14.96 8.98 -15.61
N PRO A 434 16.20 8.97 -16.15
CA PRO A 434 16.72 7.98 -17.08
C PRO A 434 16.88 6.59 -16.44
N PRO A 435 16.88 5.50 -17.25
CA PRO A 435 17.15 4.17 -16.75
C PRO A 435 18.52 4.10 -16.04
N PRO A 436 18.64 3.33 -14.95
CA PRO A 436 19.87 3.25 -14.20
C PRO A 436 20.96 2.57 -15.05
N ILE A 437 22.18 3.12 -14.98
CA ILE A 437 23.35 2.60 -15.71
C ILE A 437 24.03 1.48 -14.91
N SER A 438 23.86 1.47 -13.59
CA SER A 438 24.53 0.52 -12.70
C SER A 438 23.91 -0.88 -12.78
N GLN A 439 24.73 -1.92 -12.70
CA GLN A 439 24.21 -3.30 -12.66
C GLN A 439 23.55 -3.63 -11.32
N PHE A 440 23.83 -2.84 -10.28
CA PHE A 440 23.26 -2.97 -8.94
C PHE A 440 22.04 -2.08 -8.71
N LYS A 441 21.81 -1.07 -9.55
CA LYS A 441 20.58 -0.28 -9.55
C LYS A 441 19.73 -0.74 -10.72
N GLN A 442 18.70 -1.55 -10.44
CA GLN A 442 17.76 -2.00 -11.46
C GLN A 442 16.36 -1.61 -11.05
N ASP A 443 15.57 -1.19 -12.03
CA ASP A 443 14.15 -0.92 -11.89
C ASP A 443 13.28 -2.16 -12.20
N TYR A 444 13.89 -3.21 -12.76
CA TYR A 444 13.18 -4.35 -13.28
C TYR A 444 14.02 -5.65 -13.24
N LEU A 445 13.52 -6.67 -12.54
CA LEU A 445 14.03 -8.05 -12.55
C LEU A 445 12.92 -8.98 -13.04
N ARG A 446 13.13 -9.71 -14.13
CA ARG A 446 12.13 -10.61 -14.71
C ARG A 446 12.65 -12.02 -14.85
N PHE A 447 11.81 -12.98 -14.49
CA PHE A 447 11.97 -14.38 -14.84
C PHE A 447 10.79 -14.82 -15.73
N TRP A 448 11.10 -15.29 -16.93
CA TRP A 448 10.14 -15.82 -17.88
C TRP A 448 10.58 -17.24 -18.25
N PRO A 449 9.80 -18.29 -17.94
CA PRO A 449 10.24 -19.64 -18.22
C PRO A 449 10.02 -20.05 -19.69
N THR A 450 10.92 -19.56 -20.54
CA THR A 450 11.00 -19.84 -21.98
C THR A 450 12.35 -20.48 -22.32
N GLY A 451 12.45 -21.21 -23.44
CA GLY A 451 13.71 -21.81 -23.87
C GLY A 451 14.22 -22.87 -22.90
N GLU A 452 15.50 -22.83 -22.53
CA GLU A 452 16.09 -23.84 -21.62
C GLU A 452 15.41 -23.87 -20.25
N ALA A 453 15.01 -22.71 -19.70
CA ALA A 453 14.34 -22.65 -18.40
C ALA A 453 12.98 -23.38 -18.41
N ALA A 454 12.28 -23.38 -19.54
CA ALA A 454 10.99 -24.06 -19.68
C ALA A 454 11.11 -25.58 -19.50
N LYS A 455 12.27 -26.18 -19.80
CA LYS A 455 12.50 -27.62 -19.69
C LYS A 455 12.54 -28.13 -18.24
N TYR A 456 12.81 -27.24 -17.30
CA TYR A 456 12.92 -27.56 -15.88
C TYR A 456 11.62 -27.32 -15.11
N LEU A 457 10.59 -26.83 -15.79
CA LEU A 457 9.32 -26.49 -15.19
C LEU A 457 8.18 -27.29 -15.83
N LYS A 458 7.19 -27.61 -15.03
CA LYS A 458 5.98 -28.32 -15.45
C LYS A 458 4.73 -27.67 -14.87
N GLN A 459 3.61 -28.03 -15.45
CA GLN A 459 2.30 -27.71 -14.90
C GLN A 459 2.22 -28.13 -13.42
N GLY A 460 1.74 -27.23 -12.57
CA GLY A 460 1.64 -27.39 -11.13
C GLY A 460 2.84 -26.87 -10.34
N ASP A 461 3.98 -26.59 -10.99
CA ASP A 461 5.12 -25.99 -10.32
C ASP A 461 4.80 -24.58 -9.83
N LYS A 462 5.46 -24.20 -8.74
CA LYS A 462 5.40 -22.86 -8.16
C LYS A 462 6.64 -22.09 -8.52
N ILE A 463 6.49 -20.86 -8.98
CA ILE A 463 7.62 -19.96 -9.22
C ILE A 463 7.39 -18.66 -8.45
N GLY A 464 8.43 -18.13 -7.83
CA GLY A 464 8.31 -16.95 -6.98
C GLY A 464 9.55 -16.09 -6.91
N TRP A 465 9.37 -14.83 -6.58
CA TRP A 465 10.46 -13.91 -6.24
C TRP A 465 10.35 -13.52 -4.77
N GLY A 466 11.49 -13.39 -4.13
CA GLY A 466 11.59 -12.81 -2.80
C GLY A 466 12.76 -11.85 -2.66
N VAL A 467 12.72 -11.13 -1.54
CA VAL A 467 13.73 -10.17 -1.11
C VAL A 467 14.14 -10.49 0.32
N LEU A 468 15.44 -10.60 0.57
CA LEU A 468 15.99 -10.62 1.92
C LEU A 468 16.60 -9.27 2.23
N PHE A 469 16.37 -8.83 3.46
CA PHE A 469 16.90 -7.59 4.02
C PHE A 469 18.00 -7.98 5.02
N PRO A 470 19.29 -7.83 4.66
CA PRO A 470 20.39 -8.12 5.57
C PRO A 470 20.35 -7.25 6.84
N SER A 471 21.14 -7.61 7.84
CA SER A 471 21.34 -6.79 9.05
C SER A 471 21.86 -5.40 8.70
N GLU A 472 21.48 -4.40 9.50
CA GLU A 472 21.87 -2.99 9.29
C GLU A 472 23.38 -2.78 9.27
N GLU A 473 24.15 -3.57 10.03
CA GLU A 473 25.62 -3.51 10.04
C GLU A 473 26.23 -3.92 8.70
N ASP A 474 25.56 -4.79 7.95
CA ASP A 474 26.11 -5.41 6.73
C ASP A 474 25.56 -4.75 5.46
N CYS A 475 24.40 -4.10 5.47
CA CYS A 475 23.66 -3.74 4.25
C CYS A 475 24.09 -2.43 3.58
N TYR A 476 24.84 -1.54 4.23
CA TYR A 476 25.13 -0.21 3.66
C TYR A 476 26.43 -0.15 2.87
N VAL A 477 26.40 0.59 1.75
CA VAL A 477 27.57 0.86 0.90
C VAL A 477 27.75 2.35 0.66
N GLY A 478 29.01 2.80 0.76
CA GLY A 478 29.39 4.17 0.42
C GLY A 478 28.92 5.23 1.41
N LYS A 479 29.19 6.49 1.07
CA LYS A 479 28.90 7.66 1.94
C LYS A 479 27.40 7.94 2.08
N ASN A 480 26.62 7.56 1.07
CA ASN A 480 25.18 7.82 1.00
C ASN A 480 24.35 6.78 1.77
N LYS A 481 24.99 5.71 2.29
CA LYS A 481 24.32 4.63 3.03
C LYS A 481 23.10 4.08 2.27
N GLU A 482 23.27 3.77 1.00
CA GLU A 482 22.22 3.08 0.23
C GLU A 482 22.18 1.60 0.68
N PRO A 483 21.01 1.08 1.11
CA PRO A 483 20.90 -0.30 1.57
C PRO A 483 20.92 -1.29 0.40
N LEU A 484 21.68 -2.36 0.56
CA LEU A 484 21.66 -3.54 -0.30
C LEU A 484 20.60 -4.54 0.17
N ILE A 485 19.98 -5.20 -0.81
CA ILE A 485 19.04 -6.29 -0.62
C ILE A 485 19.43 -7.47 -1.49
N ILE A 486 19.02 -8.67 -1.06
CA ILE A 486 19.23 -9.90 -1.80
C ILE A 486 17.90 -10.30 -2.44
N CYS A 487 17.80 -10.19 -3.76
CA CYS A 487 16.68 -10.70 -4.53
C CYS A 487 16.94 -12.17 -4.88
N TYR A 488 15.94 -13.03 -4.72
CA TYR A 488 16.08 -14.46 -5.00
C TYR A 488 14.85 -15.03 -5.71
N LEU A 489 15.08 -15.90 -6.68
CA LEU A 489 14.05 -16.63 -7.42
C LEU A 489 13.89 -18.01 -6.80
N THR A 490 12.66 -18.45 -6.64
CA THR A 490 12.34 -19.81 -6.20
C THR A 490 11.56 -20.58 -7.23
N VAL A 491 11.84 -21.89 -7.28
CA VAL A 491 11.04 -22.89 -7.98
C VAL A 491 10.67 -23.95 -6.95
N ASN A 492 9.37 -24.17 -6.73
CA ASN A 492 8.84 -25.05 -5.70
C ASN A 492 9.45 -24.79 -4.31
N ARG A 493 9.65 -23.49 -4.00
CA ARG A 493 10.28 -22.98 -2.76
C ARG A 493 11.75 -23.33 -2.59
N THR A 494 12.40 -23.90 -3.59
CA THR A 494 13.86 -24.03 -3.64
C THR A 494 14.44 -22.81 -4.33
N VAL A 495 15.44 -22.17 -3.70
CA VAL A 495 16.14 -21.03 -4.27
C VAL A 495 16.99 -21.49 -5.46
N GLY A 496 16.66 -21.01 -6.66
CA GLY A 496 17.40 -21.35 -7.88
C GLY A 496 18.28 -20.22 -8.41
N TYR A 497 18.05 -18.98 -7.96
CA TYR A 497 18.84 -17.82 -8.40
C TYR A 497 18.87 -16.75 -7.31
N VAL A 498 20.01 -16.06 -7.18
CA VAL A 498 20.23 -15.02 -6.19
C VAL A 498 20.97 -13.85 -6.84
N ARG A 499 20.59 -12.62 -6.47
CA ARG A 499 21.24 -11.39 -6.91
C ARG A 499 21.20 -10.32 -5.82
N VAL A 500 22.29 -9.60 -5.66
CA VAL A 500 22.35 -8.43 -4.77
C VAL A 500 22.10 -7.16 -5.58
N LEU A 501 21.22 -6.31 -5.08
CA LEU A 501 20.92 -5.00 -5.67
C LEU A 501 20.85 -3.94 -4.58
N TYR A 502 20.96 -2.67 -4.97
CA TYR A 502 20.48 -1.57 -4.14
C TYR A 502 18.96 -1.66 -4.02
N GLN A 503 18.42 -1.39 -2.83
CA GLN A 503 16.99 -1.24 -2.66
C GLN A 503 16.55 0.04 -3.39
N PRO A 504 15.68 -0.06 -4.39
CA PRO A 504 15.17 1.14 -5.04
C PRO A 504 14.25 1.90 -4.08
N ILE A 505 14.10 3.21 -4.34
CA ILE A 505 13.17 4.05 -3.61
C ILE A 505 11.74 3.49 -3.77
N GLY A 506 11.02 3.32 -2.66
CA GLY A 506 9.72 2.67 -2.62
C GLY A 506 9.76 1.13 -2.66
N GLY A 507 10.92 0.51 -2.85
CA GLY A 507 11.11 -0.93 -2.87
C GLY A 507 10.67 -1.60 -4.18
N PHE A 508 10.75 -2.94 -4.19
CA PHE A 508 10.36 -3.77 -5.34
C PHE A 508 8.94 -4.30 -5.19
N TYR A 509 8.10 -4.02 -6.18
CA TYR A 509 6.74 -4.48 -6.33
C TYR A 509 6.70 -5.81 -7.08
N PRO A 510 6.05 -6.84 -6.52
CA PRO A 510 5.65 -8.04 -7.25
C PRO A 510 4.82 -7.71 -8.48
N VAL A 511 5.24 -8.24 -9.64
CA VAL A 511 4.50 -8.15 -10.89
C VAL A 511 4.37 -9.53 -11.52
N VAL A 512 3.19 -9.86 -12.03
CA VAL A 512 2.96 -11.04 -12.88
C VAL A 512 2.54 -10.56 -14.26
N ILE A 513 3.16 -11.12 -15.29
CA ILE A 513 2.96 -10.74 -16.67
C ILE A 513 2.33 -11.93 -17.39
N ALA A 514 1.07 -11.77 -17.78
CA ALA A 514 0.36 -12.70 -18.63
C ALA A 514 0.70 -12.43 -20.09
N PRO A 515 1.36 -13.35 -20.80
CA PRO A 515 1.51 -13.22 -22.24
C PRO A 515 0.17 -13.45 -22.96
N PRO A 516 0.07 -13.07 -24.24
CA PRO A 516 -1.13 -13.31 -25.04
C PRO A 516 -1.70 -14.72 -24.87
N ASN A 517 -3.04 -14.80 -24.81
CA ASN A 517 -3.82 -16.01 -24.61
C ASN A 517 -3.75 -16.66 -23.21
N VAL A 518 -2.92 -16.17 -22.29
CA VAL A 518 -2.87 -16.70 -20.91
C VAL A 518 -3.88 -15.97 -20.03
N ASN A 519 -5.12 -16.48 -20.02
CA ASN A 519 -6.23 -15.80 -19.34
C ASN A 519 -6.43 -16.21 -17.89
N ARG A 520 -5.64 -17.13 -17.34
CA ARG A 520 -5.79 -17.61 -15.96
C ARG A 520 -4.47 -17.65 -15.22
N ILE A 521 -4.44 -17.05 -14.03
CA ILE A 521 -3.25 -17.03 -13.17
C ILE A 521 -3.68 -17.43 -11.76
N LYS A 522 -2.99 -18.39 -11.14
CA LYS A 522 -3.21 -18.76 -9.74
C LYS A 522 -2.04 -18.27 -8.91
N MET A 523 -2.33 -17.48 -7.88
CA MET A 523 -1.34 -17.02 -6.91
C MET A 523 -1.40 -17.88 -5.65
N ASP A 524 -0.25 -18.18 -5.08
CA ASP A 524 -0.18 -18.80 -3.75
C ASP A 524 0.24 -17.76 -2.71
N PHE A 525 -0.77 -17.18 -2.07
CA PHE A 525 -0.61 -16.19 -1.02
C PHE A 525 -0.16 -16.78 0.33
N SER A 526 0.05 -18.10 0.43
CA SER A 526 0.52 -18.74 1.67
C SER A 526 2.01 -18.52 1.92
N ALA A 527 2.81 -18.29 0.86
CA ALA A 527 4.26 -18.18 0.93
C ALA A 527 4.75 -16.73 1.16
N THR A 528 4.23 -16.04 2.17
CA THR A 528 4.67 -14.65 2.46
C THR A 528 6.02 -14.55 3.16
N ARG A 529 6.61 -15.70 3.52
CA ARG A 529 7.93 -15.78 4.13
C ARG A 529 8.57 -17.12 3.78
N ILE A 530 9.61 -17.08 2.97
CA ILE A 530 10.57 -18.18 2.97
C ILE A 530 11.41 -18.03 4.23
N SER A 531 11.43 -19.11 5.00
CA SER A 531 12.26 -19.22 6.19
C SER A 531 13.69 -18.91 5.79
N THR A 532 14.34 -17.98 6.47
CA THR A 532 15.77 -17.66 6.25
C THR A 532 16.68 -18.87 6.49
N GLN A 533 16.15 -20.05 6.82
CA GLN A 533 16.91 -21.30 6.93
C GLN A 533 17.64 -21.68 5.63
N ASP A 534 17.19 -21.21 4.47
CA ASP A 534 17.89 -21.45 3.20
C ASP A 534 19.19 -20.63 3.07
N PHE A 535 19.38 -19.61 3.91
CA PHE A 535 20.57 -18.78 3.92
C PHE A 535 21.16 -18.69 5.34
N THR A 536 22.33 -19.28 5.55
CA THR A 536 23.04 -19.05 6.81
C THR A 536 23.50 -17.58 6.91
N PRO A 537 23.62 -17.01 8.11
CA PRO A 537 24.19 -15.67 8.29
C PRO A 537 25.54 -15.49 7.58
N GLU A 538 26.38 -16.53 7.54
CA GLU A 538 27.67 -16.55 6.86
C GLU A 538 27.51 -16.48 5.33
N GLN A 539 26.54 -17.19 4.75
CA GLN A 539 26.23 -17.10 3.33
C GLN A 539 25.75 -15.69 2.96
N ILE A 540 24.86 -15.09 3.77
CA ILE A 540 24.39 -13.71 3.57
C ILE A 540 25.58 -12.74 3.59
N LYS A 541 26.46 -12.87 4.59
CA LYS A 541 27.67 -12.03 4.70
C LYS A 541 28.60 -12.19 3.50
N SER A 542 28.83 -13.42 3.04
CA SER A 542 29.65 -13.70 1.86
C SER A 542 29.06 -13.05 0.60
N ILE A 543 27.78 -13.28 0.34
CA ILE A 543 27.07 -12.73 -0.84
C ILE A 543 27.12 -11.20 -0.86
N ILE A 544 26.94 -10.55 0.30
CA ILE A 544 27.02 -9.10 0.44
C ILE A 544 28.45 -8.59 0.28
N ALA A 545 29.46 -9.29 0.80
CA ALA A 545 30.86 -8.92 0.65
C ALA A 545 31.29 -8.94 -0.83
N ASP A 546 30.92 -10.00 -1.57
CA ASP A 546 31.20 -10.12 -3.00
C ASP A 546 30.52 -8.98 -3.79
N ALA A 547 29.27 -8.66 -3.47
CA ALA A 547 28.56 -7.55 -4.10
C ALA A 547 29.23 -6.20 -3.82
N LYS A 548 29.69 -5.95 -2.59
CA LYS A 548 30.42 -4.72 -2.24
C LYS A 548 31.70 -4.57 -3.06
N GLN A 549 32.48 -5.64 -3.21
CA GLN A 549 33.67 -5.63 -4.05
C GLN A 549 33.35 -5.28 -5.50
N ASN A 550 32.32 -5.92 -6.08
CA ASN A 550 31.90 -5.66 -7.46
C ASN A 550 31.39 -4.23 -7.66
N ILE A 551 30.69 -3.66 -6.66
CA ILE A 551 30.26 -2.26 -6.68
C ILE A 551 31.47 -1.32 -6.68
N GLU A 552 32.50 -1.59 -5.86
CA GLU A 552 33.72 -0.80 -5.84
C GLU A 552 34.48 -0.87 -7.17
N GLU A 553 34.47 -2.02 -7.83
CA GLU A 553 35.02 -2.21 -9.18
C GLU A 553 34.24 -1.39 -10.22
N GLU A 554 32.90 -1.44 -10.20
CA GLU A 554 32.04 -0.64 -11.09
C GLU A 554 32.27 0.88 -10.90
N GLN A 555 32.39 1.32 -9.64
CA GLN A 555 32.67 2.72 -9.30
C GLN A 555 34.07 3.17 -9.72
N ARG A 556 35.08 2.29 -9.62
CA ARG A 556 36.44 2.56 -10.12
C ARG A 556 36.46 2.67 -11.64
N ALA A 557 35.79 1.77 -12.34
CA ALA A 557 35.68 1.79 -13.80
C ALA A 557 35.01 3.08 -14.29
N THR A 558 33.95 3.53 -13.61
CA THR A 558 33.21 4.75 -13.98
C THR A 558 34.02 6.04 -13.77
N LYS A 559 34.95 6.06 -12.81
CA LYS A 559 35.83 7.21 -12.55
C LYS A 559 37.07 7.28 -13.47
N SER A 560 37.33 6.25 -14.26
CA SER A 560 38.50 6.24 -15.17
C SER A 560 38.33 7.28 -16.29
N PRO A 561 39.29 8.22 -16.47
CA PRO A 561 39.18 9.31 -17.44
C PRO A 561 38.97 8.86 -18.90
N LEU A 562 39.44 7.66 -19.24
CA LEU A 562 39.34 7.10 -20.60
C LEU A 562 37.88 6.83 -21.01
N VAL A 563 37.02 6.41 -20.06
CA VAL A 563 35.61 6.09 -20.35
C VAL A 563 34.76 7.36 -20.47
N VAL A 564 35.13 8.43 -19.76
CA VAL A 564 34.44 9.73 -19.83
C VAL A 564 34.68 10.40 -21.18
N ALA A 565 35.88 10.26 -21.76
CA ALA A 565 36.23 10.80 -23.07
C ALA A 565 35.53 10.07 -24.24
N GLU A 566 35.37 8.74 -24.15
CA GLU A 566 34.64 7.96 -25.18
C GLU A 566 33.12 8.19 -25.14
N LYS A 567 32.53 8.31 -23.94
CA LYS A 567 31.09 8.61 -23.82
C LYS A 567 30.72 10.02 -24.31
N GLN A 568 31.61 11.01 -24.15
CA GLN A 568 31.36 12.37 -24.67
C GLN A 568 31.51 12.46 -26.21
N ASN A 569 32.37 11.63 -26.82
CA ASN A 569 32.58 11.64 -28.27
C ASN A 569 31.56 10.81 -29.08
N SER A 570 30.89 9.82 -28.49
CA SER A 570 29.90 8.99 -29.23
C SER A 570 28.56 9.70 -29.52
N THR A 571 28.31 10.88 -28.95
CA THR A 571 27.10 11.69 -29.22
C THR A 571 27.19 12.57 -30.47
N ARG A 572 28.29 12.50 -31.24
CA ARG A 572 28.51 13.39 -32.39
C ARG A 572 29.28 12.71 -33.53
N THR A 573 28.64 11.78 -34.25
CA THR A 573 28.87 11.56 -35.70
C THR A 573 28.03 10.40 -36.22
N THR A 574 27.06 10.70 -37.09
CA THR A 574 26.52 9.75 -38.05
C THR A 574 27.29 9.90 -39.36
N ASN A 575 27.98 8.86 -39.82
CA ASN A 575 28.31 8.70 -41.23
C ASN A 575 28.51 7.22 -41.60
N THR A 576 27.98 6.90 -42.78
CA THR A 576 27.85 5.60 -43.46
C THR A 576 29.13 5.11 -44.14
N THR A 577 29.42 3.81 -44.07
CA THR A 577 30.00 2.99 -45.17
C THR A 577 29.87 1.48 -44.90
N LYS A 578 29.71 0.69 -45.98
CA LYS A 578 29.65 -0.79 -46.03
C LYS A 578 31.04 -1.41 -46.25
N VAL A 579 31.27 -2.61 -45.70
CA VAL A 579 31.70 -3.91 -46.33
C VAL A 579 32.32 -4.84 -45.24
N ASP A 580 32.25 -6.14 -45.53
CA ASP A 580 32.23 -7.37 -44.71
C ASP A 580 33.45 -7.79 -43.86
N ASP A 581 33.17 -8.83 -43.03
CA ASP A 581 33.97 -9.82 -42.30
C ASP A 581 34.39 -9.61 -40.81
N VAL A 582 33.69 -10.39 -39.94
CA VAL A 582 34.00 -11.01 -38.61
C VAL A 582 35.03 -10.30 -37.69
N PRO A 583 34.71 -9.93 -36.42
CA PRO A 583 34.49 -10.92 -35.34
C PRO A 583 33.49 -10.56 -34.22
N LEU A 584 33.22 -11.57 -33.38
CA LEU A 584 32.66 -11.46 -32.02
C LEU A 584 33.20 -10.20 -31.29
N ASN A 585 32.33 -9.23 -31.03
CA ASN A 585 32.50 -8.33 -29.89
C ASN A 585 31.20 -7.65 -29.44
N ILE A 586 31.20 -7.34 -28.15
CA ILE A 586 30.15 -6.72 -27.34
C ILE A 586 29.90 -5.28 -27.79
N ASN A 587 28.63 -4.88 -27.88
CA ASN A 587 28.22 -3.49 -27.65
C ASN A 587 26.77 -3.40 -27.18
N SER A 588 26.57 -2.61 -26.14
CA SER A 588 25.32 -2.34 -25.46
C SER A 588 24.76 -0.99 -25.90
N THR A 589 23.56 -1.00 -26.48
CA THR A 589 22.57 0.09 -26.35
C THR A 589 21.24 -0.38 -26.90
N PRO A 590 20.15 -0.39 -26.11
CA PRO A 590 18.81 -0.40 -26.65
C PRO A 590 18.28 1.04 -26.65
N VAL A 591 17.83 1.48 -27.83
CA VAL A 591 16.84 2.55 -27.95
C VAL A 591 15.51 1.95 -27.50
N TYR A 592 15.05 2.31 -26.29
CA TYR A 592 13.78 1.81 -25.76
C TYR A 592 12.61 2.63 -26.32
N ASN A 593 11.99 2.13 -27.38
CA ASN A 593 10.59 2.46 -27.69
C ASN A 593 9.70 1.57 -26.81
N TYR A 594 8.98 2.16 -25.86
CA TYR A 594 8.04 1.46 -24.97
C TYR A 594 6.72 1.04 -25.63
N ASN A 595 6.67 0.94 -26.97
CA ASN A 595 5.68 0.11 -27.63
C ASN A 595 6.20 -1.32 -27.56
N TYR A 596 5.60 -2.13 -26.67
CA TYR A 596 5.90 -3.55 -26.52
C TYR A 596 5.85 -4.23 -27.89
N ASP A 597 7.01 -4.52 -28.48
CA ASP A 597 7.14 -5.45 -29.60
C ASP A 597 7.43 -6.84 -29.03
N PRO A 598 6.47 -7.78 -29.05
CA PRO A 598 6.66 -9.13 -28.52
C PRO A 598 7.66 -9.97 -29.32
N ASN A 599 8.19 -9.49 -30.47
CA ASN A 599 9.07 -10.26 -31.35
C ASN A 599 10.57 -9.95 -31.22
N ILE A 600 11.00 -9.14 -30.25
CA ILE A 600 12.44 -8.89 -30.04
C ILE A 600 13.03 -10.04 -29.20
N PRO A 601 13.94 -10.88 -29.74
CA PRO A 601 14.62 -11.91 -28.96
C PRO A 601 15.51 -11.23 -27.92
N SER A 602 15.44 -11.66 -26.66
CA SER A 602 16.30 -11.15 -25.60
C SER A 602 17.77 -11.33 -25.98
N THR A 603 18.52 -10.25 -26.13
CA THR A 603 19.98 -10.32 -26.26
C THR A 603 20.57 -10.88 -24.97
N LYS A 604 21.30 -11.99 -25.11
CA LYS A 604 21.99 -12.81 -24.10
C LYS A 604 22.21 -12.10 -22.75
N SER A 605 21.29 -12.29 -21.81
CA SER A 605 21.64 -12.23 -20.38
C SER A 605 22.46 -13.49 -20.05
N ALA A 606 23.37 -13.37 -19.09
CA ALA A 606 24.23 -14.46 -18.64
C ALA A 606 23.44 -15.77 -18.46
N ALA A 607 24.02 -16.86 -18.94
CA ALA A 607 23.48 -18.21 -18.80
C ALA A 607 23.16 -18.49 -17.33
N CYS A 608 21.92 -18.88 -17.09
CA CYS A 608 21.43 -19.36 -15.80
C CYS A 608 22.07 -20.72 -15.54
N ILE A 609 22.95 -20.82 -14.53
CA ILE A 609 23.24 -22.12 -13.91
C ILE A 609 22.18 -22.28 -12.83
N ILE A 610 21.17 -23.08 -13.14
CA ILE A 610 20.24 -23.62 -12.15
C ILE A 610 21.06 -24.64 -11.33
N LEU A 611 21.20 -24.40 -10.02
CA LEU A 611 21.81 -25.37 -9.09
C LEU A 611 20.90 -26.59 -8.88
#